data_AF-A0A1J6VWY5-F1
#
_entry.id   AF-A0A1J6VWY5-F1
#
_cell.length_a   1.000
_cell.length_b   1.000
_cell.length_c   1.000
_cell.angle_alpha   90.00
_cell.angle_beta   90.00
_cell.angle_gamma   90.00
#
_symmetry.space_group_name_H-M   'P 1'
#
loop_
_entity.id
_entity.type
_entity.pdbx_description
1 polymer ?
#
loop_
_entity_poly.entity_id
_entity_poly.type
_entity_poly.pdbx_seq_one_letter_code
_entity_poly.pdbx_strand_id
1 'polypeptide(L)' 'MNQPILKKAILYLLGMVIGLTIGFTIFIPILEDTAIGLLIGFCLGVMTGISLQPLAKKNWL' A
#
# COMPACT_ATOMS: atom_id res chain seq x y z
N MET A 1 -2.15 -20.81 -14.71
CA MET A 1 -2.00 -19.85 -13.60
C MET A 1 -1.60 -18.50 -14.18
N ASN A 2 -2.49 -17.51 -14.21
CA ASN A 2 -2.23 -16.21 -14.84
C ASN A 2 -1.21 -15.40 -14.02
N GLN A 3 0.07 -15.67 -14.24
CA GLN A 3 1.23 -14.97 -13.68
C GLN A 3 1.11 -13.42 -13.63
N PRO A 4 0.56 -12.71 -14.64
CA PRO A 4 0.48 -11.25 -14.59
C PRO A 4 -0.49 -10.70 -13.54
N ILE A 5 -1.53 -11.45 -13.17
CA ILE A 5 -2.53 -11.02 -12.18
C ILE A 5 -1.97 -11.17 -10.77
N LEU A 6 -1.25 -12.27 -10.52
CA LEU A 6 -0.60 -12.53 -9.23
C LEU A 6 0.44 -11.44 -8.92
N LYS A 7 1.27 -11.06 -9.90
CA LYS A 7 2.28 -10.01 -9.72
C LYS A 7 1.66 -8.66 -9.37
N LYS A 8 0.57 -8.27 -10.03
CA LYS A 8 -0.16 -7.03 -9.71
C LYS A 8 -0.75 -7.07 -8.30
N ALA A 9 -1.35 -8.20 -7.91
CA ALA A 9 -1.90 -8.37 -6.58
C ALA A 9 -0.83 -8.29 -5.48
N ILE A 10 0.33 -8.91 -5.69
CA ILE A 10 1.46 -8.86 -4.74
C ILE A 10 1.98 -7.43 -4.60
N LEU A 11 2.16 -6.69 -5.71
CA LEU A 11 2.65 -5.31 -5.66
C LEU A 11 1.66 -4.37 -4.98
N TYR A 12 0.36 -4.59 -5.21
CA TYR A 12 -0.69 -3.86 -4.52
C TYR A 12 -0.69 -4.15 -3.01
N LEU A 13 -0.61 -5.43 -2.62
CA LEU A 13 -0.50 -5.84 -1.22
C LEU A 13 0.73 -5.22 -0.55
N LEU A 14 1.86 -5.14 -1.25
CA LEU A 14 3.07 -4.51 -0.72
C LEU A 14 2.85 -3.02 -0.43
N GLY A 15 2.23 -2.29 -1.36
CA GLY A 15 1.85 -0.89 -1.15
C GLY A 15 0.90 -0.72 0.05
N MET A 16 -0.11 -1.60 0.14
CA MET A 16 -1.05 -1.62 1.27
C MET A 16 -0.35 -1.81 2.61
N VAL A 17 0.56 -2.77 2.71
CA VAL A 17 1.33 -3.02 3.94
C VAL A 17 2.15 -1.78 4.31
N ILE A 18 2.86 -1.18 3.35
CA ILE A 18 3.67 0.02 3.61
C ILE A 18 2.80 1.16 4.15
N GLY A 19 1.68 1.45 3.49
CA GLY A 19 0.77 2.52 3.93
C GLY A 19 0.16 2.24 5.31
N LEU A 20 -0.29 1.02 5.58
CA LEU A 20 -0.83 0.63 6.88
C LEU A 20 0.22 0.70 7.99
N THR A 21 1.46 0.27 7.74
CA THR A 21 2.55 0.38 8.70
C THR A 21 2.85 1.84 9.04
N ILE A 22 2.82 2.73 8.05
CA ILE A 22 2.98 4.17 8.25
C ILE A 22 1.81 4.74 9.09
N GLY A 23 0.58 4.41 8.72
CA GLY A 23 -0.62 4.81 9.48
C GLY A 23 -0.53 4.37 10.95
N PHE A 24 -0.19 3.11 11.17
CA PHE A 24 -0.10 2.52 12.50
C PHE A 24 1.05 3.08 13.33
N THR A 25 2.24 3.19 12.76
CA THR A 25 3.46 3.55 13.50
C THR A 25 3.62 5.05 13.69
N ILE A 26 3.12 5.85 12.74
CA ILE A 26 3.34 7.30 12.71
C ILE A 26 2.06 8.04 13.06
N PHE A 27 0.95 7.78 12.35
CA PHE A 27 -0.24 8.61 12.50
C PHE A 27 -1.07 8.30 13.75
N ILE A 28 -1.15 7.03 14.19
CA ILE A 28 -1.83 6.68 15.46
C ILE A 28 -1.21 7.41 16.66
N PRO A 29 0.12 7.36 16.92
CA PRO A 29 0.69 8.06 18.07
C PRO A 29 0.64 9.59 17.94
N ILE A 30 0.60 10.14 16.73
CA ILE A 30 0.52 11.60 16.52
C ILE A 30 -0.89 12.13 16.77
N LEU A 31 -1.91 11.42 16.29
CA LEU A 31 -3.30 11.87 16.37
C LEU A 31 -3.99 11.40 17.65
N GLU A 32 -3.37 10.47 18.39
CA GLU A 32 -3.97 9.73 19.52
C GLU A 32 -5.31 9.05 19.16
N ASP A 33 -5.59 8.92 17.86
CA ASP A 33 -6.84 8.45 17.29
C ASP A 33 -6.58 7.31 16.32
N THR A 34 -6.88 6.09 16.78
CA THR A 34 -6.59 4.86 16.02
C THR A 34 -7.34 4.82 14.70
N ALA A 35 -8.60 5.28 14.68
CA ALA A 35 -9.43 5.28 13.48
C ALA A 35 -8.86 6.20 12.39
N ILE A 36 -8.43 7.41 12.76
CA ILE A 36 -7.90 8.39 11.82
C ILE A 36 -6.53 7.95 11.32
N GLY A 37 -5.66 7.44 12.20
CA GLY A 37 -4.35 6.91 11.81
C GLY A 37 -4.45 5.74 10.83
N LEU A 38 -5.39 4.81 11.05
CA LEU A 38 -5.68 3.72 10.13
C LEU A 38 -6.27 4.21 8.80
N LEU A 39 -7.18 5.18 8.82
CA LEU A 39 -7.76 5.75 7.60
C LEU A 39 -6.69 6.40 6.72
N ILE A 40 -5.78 7.18 7.32
CA ILE A 40 -4.65 7.79 6.61
C ILE A 40 -3.71 6.72 6.06
N GLY A 41 -3.35 5.73 6.88
CA GLY A 41 -2.53 4.60 6.44
C GLY A 41 -3.14 3.81 5.29
N PHE A 42 -4.45 3.58 5.34
CA PHE A 42 -5.20 2.94 4.27
C PHE A 42 -5.15 3.77 2.97
N CYS A 43 -5.42 5.07 3.04
CA CYS A 43 -5.32 5.96 1.88
C CYS A 43 -3.92 5.98 1.26
N LEU A 44 -2.87 6.05 2.10
CA LEU A 44 -1.48 5.96 1.65
C LEU A 44 -1.17 4.60 1.02
N GLY A 45 -1.69 3.52 1.59
CA GLY A 45 -1.47 2.16 1.11
C GLY A 45 -2.12 1.90 -0.25
N VAL A 46 -3.34 2.41 -0.44
CA VAL A 46 -4.05 2.36 -1.72
C VAL A 46 -3.31 3.20 -2.76
N MET A 47 -2.92 4.42 -2.42
CA MET A 47 -2.23 5.32 -3.34
C MET A 47 -0.88 4.78 -3.79
N THR A 48 -0.07 4.28 -2.86
CA THR A 48 1.22 3.64 -3.17
C THR A 48 1.03 2.34 -3.94
N GLY A 49 0.06 1.50 -3.56
CA GLY A 49 -0.27 0.26 -4.26
C GLY A 49 -0.71 0.48 -5.70
N ILE A 50 -1.47 1.54 -5.99
CA ILE A 50 -1.84 1.94 -7.37
C ILE A 50 -0.63 2.51 -8.10
N SER A 51 0.15 3.38 -7.46
CA SER A 51 1.34 4.02 -8.06
C SER A 51 2.44 3.01 -8.42
N LEU A 52 2.49 1.86 -7.74
CA LEU A 52 3.41 0.76 -8.04
C LEU A 52 2.93 -0.12 -9.22
N GLN A 53 1.65 -0.12 -9.59
CA GLN A 53 1.15 -0.98 -10.69
C GLN A 53 1.84 -0.76 -12.05
N PRO A 54 2.17 0.47 -12.48
CA PRO A 54 2.94 0.71 -13.70
C PRO A 54 4.36 0.13 -13.66
N LEU A 55 4.99 0.05 -12.48
CA LEU A 55 6.32 -0.57 -12.32
C LEU A 55 6.26 -2.09 -12.55
N ALA A 56 5.14 -2.75 -12.25
CA ALA A 56 4.91 -4.15 -12.60
C ALA A 56 4.93 -4.39 -14.13
N LYS A 57 4.61 -3.37 -14.93
CA LYS A 57 4.57 -3.44 -16.40
C LYS A 57 5.94 -3.15 -17.03
N LYS A 58 6.81 -2.38 -16.36
CA LYS A 58 8.04 -1.81 -16.97
C LYS A 58 9.33 -2.60 -16.68
N ASN A 59 9.39 -3.41 -15.62
CA ASN A 59 10.65 -3.97 -15.10
C ASN A 59 10.98 -5.42 -15.51
N TRP A 60 10.42 -5.97 -16.58
CA TRP A 60 10.81 -7.32 -17.06
C TRP A 60 10.89 -7.37 -18.60
N LEU A 61 11.79 -6.55 -19.16
CA LEU A 61 12.49 -6.87 -20.40
C LEU A 61 13.47 -8.02 -20.13
#